data_AF-A0A2P6V410-F1
#
_entry.id   AF-A0A2P6V410-F1
#
_cell.length_a   1.000
_cell.length_b   1.000
_cell.length_c   1.000
_cell.angle_alpha   90.00
_cell.angle_beta   90.00
_cell.angle_gamma   90.00
#
_symmetry.space_group_name_H-M   'P 1'
#
loop_
_entity.id
_entity.type
_entity.pdbx_description
1 polymer ?
#
loop_
_entity_poly.entity_id
_entity_poly.type
_entity_poly.pdbx_seq_one_letter_code
_entity_poly.pdbx_strand_id
1 'polypeptide(L)'
;MSNCIEQIKAKALDIFKVAPKQYPDATTRLAFVGYRDFYREAADAHFIVSDFVEANNFSKLESTLAVVHARGGSDAEDVTGALKKVLDLSWASTTRLLIHFGDAPCHGNRYHDGGCINGSFDSYPGGNPDGLVPEDLLRQLVACRVDYHFARINSQTDIMCEIFKKPPAA
;
A
#
# COMPACT_ATOMS: atom_id res chain seq x y z
N MET A 1 1.76 5.59 12.23
CA MET A 1 1.06 4.33 11.88
C MET A 1 0.73 3.27 12.97
N SER A 2 1.44 3.10 14.11
CA SER A 2 1.33 1.88 14.96
C SER A 2 -0.10 1.41 15.31
N ASN A 3 -0.93 2.29 15.89
CA ASN A 3 -2.31 1.95 16.26
C ASN A 3 -3.19 1.64 15.03
N CYS A 4 -2.92 2.31 13.90
CA CYS A 4 -3.64 2.10 12.65
C CYS A 4 -3.33 0.72 12.08
N ILE A 5 -2.05 0.30 12.09
CA ILE A 5 -1.61 -1.03 11.63
C ILE A 5 -2.34 -2.14 12.41
N GLU A 6 -2.40 -2.07 13.73
CA GLU A 6 -3.07 -3.10 14.53
C GLU A 6 -4.58 -3.18 14.23
N GLN A 7 -5.24 -2.03 14.05
CA GLN A 7 -6.65 -2.00 13.66
C GLN A 7 -6.88 -2.53 12.24
N ILE A 8 -6.01 -2.18 11.29
CA ILE A 8 -6.08 -2.66 9.90
C ILE A 8 -5.93 -4.18 9.87
N LYS A 9 -4.95 -4.73 10.57
CA LYS A 9 -4.76 -6.19 10.68
C LYS A 9 -6.01 -6.85 11.23
N ALA A 10 -6.53 -6.37 12.36
CA ALA A 10 -7.73 -6.94 12.97
C ALA A 10 -8.91 -6.90 12.00
N LYS A 11 -9.12 -5.78 11.30
CA LYS A 11 -10.21 -5.64 10.33
C LYS A 11 -10.03 -6.47 9.06
N ALA A 12 -8.81 -6.60 8.55
CA ALA A 12 -8.51 -7.48 7.43
C ALA A 12 -8.84 -8.93 7.78
N LEU A 13 -8.45 -9.37 8.98
CA LEU A 13 -8.77 -10.71 9.51
C LEU A 13 -10.29 -10.89 9.70
N ASP A 14 -11.00 -9.88 10.22
CA ASP A 14 -12.46 -9.90 10.37
C ASP A 14 -13.17 -10.06 9.02
N ILE A 15 -12.82 -9.23 8.03
CA ILE A 15 -13.40 -9.28 6.68
C ILE A 15 -13.19 -10.66 6.07
N PHE A 16 -11.98 -11.20 6.21
CA PHE A 16 -11.65 -12.49 5.63
C PHE A 16 -12.35 -13.68 6.30
N LYS A 17 -12.71 -13.54 7.59
CA LYS A 17 -13.53 -14.53 8.31
C LYS A 17 -15.02 -14.42 7.97
N VAL A 18 -15.51 -13.22 7.67
CA VAL A 18 -16.94 -12.94 7.46
C VAL A 18 -17.35 -13.08 5.99
N ALA A 19 -16.56 -12.56 5.06
CA ALA A 19 -16.91 -12.53 3.64
C ALA A 19 -17.23 -13.91 3.05
N PRO A 20 -16.46 -14.99 3.31
CA PRO A 20 -16.80 -16.33 2.81
C PRO A 20 -18.11 -16.89 3.40
N LYS A 21 -18.51 -16.44 4.60
CA LYS A 21 -19.78 -16.87 5.22
C LYS A 21 -20.97 -16.09 4.66
N GLN A 22 -20.78 -14.81 4.37
CA GLN A 22 -21.81 -13.94 3.85
C GLN A 22 -22.03 -14.14 2.34
N TYR A 23 -20.97 -14.51 1.62
CA TYR A 23 -20.96 -14.73 0.18
C TYR A 23 -20.35 -16.11 -0.15
N PRO A 24 -21.03 -17.22 0.18
CA PRO A 24 -20.47 -18.57 0.02
C PRO A 24 -20.16 -18.94 -1.44
N ASP A 25 -20.87 -18.34 -2.39
CA ASP A 25 -20.66 -18.56 -3.83
C ASP A 25 -19.50 -17.72 -4.41
N ALA A 26 -18.92 -16.81 -3.61
CA ALA A 26 -17.84 -15.94 -4.04
C ALA A 26 -16.48 -16.45 -3.54
N THR A 27 -15.54 -16.68 -4.46
CA THR A 27 -14.15 -16.95 -4.10
C THR A 27 -13.50 -15.68 -3.54
N THR A 28 -13.35 -15.63 -2.22
CA THR A 28 -12.69 -14.53 -1.52
C THR A 28 -11.20 -14.85 -1.34
N ARG A 29 -10.35 -13.93 -1.78
CA ARG A 29 -8.90 -14.01 -1.64
C ARG A 29 -8.36 -12.72 -1.04
N LEU A 30 -7.31 -12.80 -0.25
CA LEU A 30 -6.68 -11.64 0.39
C LEU A 30 -5.17 -11.74 0.27
N ALA A 31 -4.55 -10.65 -0.16
CA ALA A 31 -3.11 -10.43 -0.20
C ALA A 31 -2.75 -9.28 0.74
N PHE A 32 -1.47 -9.16 1.08
CA PHE A 32 -0.95 -8.08 1.92
C PHE A 32 0.39 -7.58 1.38
N VAL A 33 0.55 -6.26 1.33
CA VAL A 33 1.83 -5.60 1.06
C VAL A 33 2.06 -4.56 2.15
N GLY A 34 3.05 -4.83 3.01
CA GLY A 34 3.64 -3.84 3.90
C GLY A 34 4.84 -3.20 3.21
N TYR A 35 5.01 -1.89 3.38
CA TYR A 35 6.09 -1.12 2.78
C TYR A 35 6.63 -0.08 3.77
N ARG A 36 7.83 0.42 3.47
CA ARG A 36 8.61 1.41 4.23
C ARG A 36 9.46 2.23 3.26
N ASP A 37 10.18 3.23 3.74
CA ASP A 37 11.23 3.97 3.02
C ASP A 37 12.50 3.11 2.77
N PHE A 38 13.38 3.59 1.90
CA PHE A 38 14.68 3.07 1.49
C PHE A 38 15.72 3.15 2.61
N TYR A 39 15.55 2.34 3.65
CA TYR A 39 16.56 2.21 4.69
C TYR A 39 17.67 1.25 4.26
N ARG A 40 18.87 1.77 3.97
CA ARG A 40 20.03 0.96 3.56
C ARG A 40 20.52 -0.03 4.62
N GLU A 41 20.24 0.22 5.89
CA GLU A 41 20.75 -0.55 7.04
C GLU A 41 19.63 -1.06 7.98
N ALA A 42 18.36 -1.04 7.55
CA ALA A 42 17.29 -1.53 8.41
C ALA A 42 17.41 -3.04 8.66
N ALA A 43 17.32 -3.44 9.93
CA ALA A 43 17.17 -4.84 10.32
C ALA A 43 15.84 -5.46 9.84
N ASP A 44 14.89 -4.63 9.41
CA ASP A 44 13.57 -5.04 8.93
C ASP A 44 13.51 -5.01 7.39
N ALA A 45 12.64 -5.85 6.84
CA ALA A 45 12.40 -5.87 5.40
C ALA A 45 11.77 -4.55 4.91
N HIS A 46 12.31 -4.02 3.80
CA HIS A 46 11.76 -2.88 3.07
C HIS A 46 10.30 -3.13 2.63
N PHE A 47 10.02 -4.36 2.18
CA PHE A 47 8.67 -4.83 1.87
C PHE A 47 8.36 -6.14 2.59
N ILE A 48 7.11 -6.30 3.02
CA ILE A 48 6.55 -7.57 3.50
C ILE A 48 5.40 -7.93 2.57
N VAL A 49 5.59 -8.96 1.75
CA VAL A 49 4.60 -9.36 0.73
C VAL A 49 4.03 -10.74 1.07
N SER A 50 2.70 -10.80 1.18
CA SER A 50 1.93 -12.05 1.18
C SER A 50 1.02 -12.02 -0.04
N ASP A 51 1.23 -12.93 -0.98
CA ASP A 51 0.34 -13.06 -2.13
C ASP A 51 -1.05 -13.57 -1.71
N PHE A 52 -2.01 -13.51 -2.63
CA PHE A 52 -3.40 -13.89 -2.40
C PHE A 52 -3.53 -15.31 -1.82
N VAL A 53 -4.12 -15.39 -0.64
CA VAL A 53 -4.55 -16.65 -0.02
C VAL A 53 -6.07 -16.75 -0.04
N GLU A 54 -6.60 -17.97 -0.09
CA GLU A 54 -8.02 -18.28 0.09
C GLU A 54 -8.36 -18.51 1.57
N ALA A 55 -9.65 -18.50 1.91
CA ALA A 55 -10.16 -18.67 3.27
C ALA A 55 -9.64 -19.92 3.99
N ASN A 56 -9.34 -20.99 3.26
CA ASN A 56 -8.81 -22.24 3.80
C ASN A 56 -7.30 -22.21 4.11
N ASN A 57 -6.56 -21.19 3.68
CA ASN A 57 -5.11 -21.06 3.88
C ASN A 57 -4.75 -19.80 4.70
N PHE A 58 -5.63 -19.46 5.64
CA PHE A 58 -5.59 -18.23 6.41
C PHE A 58 -4.38 -18.11 7.35
N SER A 59 -3.88 -19.24 7.86
CA SER A 59 -2.74 -19.27 8.80
C SER A 59 -1.48 -18.63 8.24
N LYS A 60 -1.28 -18.69 6.91
CA LYS A 60 -0.14 -18.04 6.23
C LYS A 60 -0.23 -16.51 6.32
N LEU A 61 -1.43 -15.95 6.13
CA LEU A 61 -1.65 -14.52 6.24
C LEU A 61 -1.55 -14.06 7.69
N GLU A 62 -2.16 -14.79 8.64
CA GLU A 62 -2.02 -14.49 10.08
C GLU A 62 -0.55 -14.45 10.51
N SER A 63 0.25 -15.44 10.09
CA SER A 63 1.68 -15.49 10.39
C SER A 63 2.43 -14.29 9.78
N THR A 64 2.04 -13.85 8.58
CA THR A 64 2.65 -12.68 7.94
C THR A 64 2.30 -11.40 8.69
N LEU A 65 1.03 -11.22 9.07
CA LEU A 65 0.57 -10.03 9.78
C LEU A 65 1.11 -9.96 11.22
N ALA A 66 1.40 -11.09 11.85
CA ALA A 66 1.94 -11.14 13.21
C ALA A 66 3.30 -10.45 13.35
N VAL A 67 4.12 -10.42 12.29
CA VAL A 67 5.47 -9.82 12.31
C VAL A 67 5.51 -8.37 11.81
N VAL A 68 4.39 -7.84 11.33
CA VAL A 68 4.31 -6.45 10.83
C VAL A 68 4.23 -5.51 12.02
N HIS A 69 5.19 -4.62 12.22
CA HIS A 69 5.11 -3.61 13.28
C HIS A 69 5.50 -2.25 12.73
N ALA A 70 4.90 -1.17 13.23
CA ALA A 70 5.42 0.16 12.92
C ALA A 70 6.84 0.30 13.48
N ARG A 71 7.74 0.88 12.70
CA ARG A 71 9.06 1.32 13.17
C ARG A 71 9.51 2.54 12.42
N GLY A 72 10.07 3.51 13.16
CA GLY A 72 10.52 4.76 12.57
C GLY A 72 9.45 5.39 11.68
N GLY A 73 9.91 6.26 10.81
CA GLY A 73 9.10 6.90 9.79
C GLY A 73 9.90 8.07 9.26
N SER A 74 9.78 8.32 7.98
CA SER A 74 10.27 9.52 7.34
C SER A 74 9.07 10.31 6.81
N ASP A 75 9.39 11.43 6.21
CA ASP A 75 8.40 12.39 5.72
C ASP A 75 7.81 11.98 4.35
N ALA A 76 8.46 11.05 3.66
CA ALA A 76 8.01 10.42 2.43
C ALA A 76 8.48 8.96 2.44
N GLU A 77 7.63 8.04 1.97
CA GLU A 77 7.91 6.60 2.03
C GLU A 77 7.94 6.00 0.61
N ASP A 78 8.45 4.78 0.44
CA ASP A 78 8.48 4.09 -0.86
C ASP A 78 7.13 3.48 -1.27
N VAL A 79 6.11 4.35 -1.30
CA VAL A 79 4.78 4.07 -1.86
C VAL A 79 4.90 3.60 -3.32
N THR A 80 5.84 4.16 -4.09
CA THR A 80 6.04 3.81 -5.50
C THR A 80 6.49 2.36 -5.65
N GLY A 81 7.49 1.94 -4.89
CA GLY A 81 7.93 0.54 -4.85
C GLY A 81 6.83 -0.38 -4.33
N ALA A 82 6.03 0.07 -3.35
CA ALA A 82 4.87 -0.67 -2.87
C ALA A 82 3.82 -0.91 -3.97
N LEU A 83 3.48 0.11 -4.75
CA LEU A 83 2.57 -0.04 -5.91
C LEU A 83 3.12 -1.04 -6.93
N LYS A 84 4.43 -1.08 -7.14
CA LYS A 84 5.06 -2.09 -8.00
C LYS A 84 4.90 -3.49 -7.41
N LYS A 85 5.10 -3.69 -6.10
CA LYS A 85 4.83 -4.99 -5.44
C LYS A 85 3.38 -5.40 -5.51
N VAL A 86 2.46 -4.44 -5.44
CA VAL A 86 1.03 -4.68 -5.60
C VAL A 86 0.70 -5.17 -7.02
N LEU A 87 1.30 -4.58 -8.05
CA LEU A 87 1.14 -5.05 -9.44
C LEU A 87 1.67 -6.47 -9.65
N ASP A 88 2.69 -6.88 -8.90
CA ASP A 88 3.29 -8.21 -9.01
C ASP A 88 2.47 -9.31 -8.30
N LEU A 89 1.39 -8.97 -7.59
CA LEU A 89 0.50 -9.92 -6.93
C LEU A 89 -0.31 -10.75 -7.96
N SER A 90 -0.76 -11.93 -7.55
CA SER A 90 -1.55 -12.86 -8.37
C SER A 90 -3.03 -12.45 -8.49
N TRP A 91 -3.28 -11.24 -8.99
CA TRP A 91 -4.61 -10.68 -9.21
C TRP A 91 -5.47 -11.61 -10.08
N ALA A 92 -6.67 -11.91 -9.60
CA ALA A 92 -7.70 -12.60 -10.38
C ALA A 92 -9.08 -12.18 -9.84
N SER A 93 -10.14 -12.92 -10.15
CA SER A 93 -11.53 -12.56 -9.81
C SER A 93 -12.07 -11.38 -10.62
N THR A 94 -13.40 -11.29 -10.67
CA THR A 94 -14.16 -10.25 -11.38
C THR A 94 -14.09 -8.90 -10.65
N THR A 95 -14.15 -8.92 -9.32
CA THR A 95 -13.98 -7.75 -8.46
C THR A 95 -12.57 -7.77 -7.87
N ARG A 96 -11.83 -6.67 -8.00
CA ARG A 96 -10.45 -6.53 -7.51
C ARG A 96 -10.34 -5.21 -6.78
N LEU A 97 -10.03 -5.27 -5.49
CA LEU A 97 -9.97 -4.11 -4.62
C LEU A 97 -8.58 -3.95 -4.04
N LEU A 98 -8.00 -2.77 -4.16
CA LEU A 98 -6.81 -2.34 -3.43
C LEU A 98 -7.21 -1.30 -2.41
N ILE A 99 -7.08 -1.62 -1.13
CA ILE A 99 -7.22 -0.66 -0.03
C ILE A 99 -5.82 -0.33 0.49
N HIS A 100 -5.38 0.91 0.29
CA HIS A 100 -4.05 1.37 0.66
C HIS A 100 -4.16 2.34 1.82
N PHE A 101 -3.44 2.03 2.90
CA PHE A 101 -3.35 2.85 4.10
C PHE A 101 -1.94 3.45 4.21
N GLY A 102 -1.85 4.76 4.41
CA GLY A 102 -0.59 5.47 4.63
C GLY A 102 -0.82 6.84 5.25
N ASP A 103 0.10 7.28 6.11
CA ASP A 103 0.10 8.59 6.75
C ASP A 103 1.20 9.54 6.23
N ALA A 104 2.00 9.10 5.25
CA ALA A 104 3.04 9.89 4.56
C ALA A 104 2.90 9.77 3.03
N PRO A 105 3.24 10.82 2.26
CA PRO A 105 3.24 10.81 0.80
C PRO A 105 4.33 9.90 0.22
N CYS A 106 4.29 9.68 -1.09
CA CYS A 106 5.38 9.07 -1.83
C CYS A 106 6.54 10.06 -2.07
N HIS A 107 7.74 9.53 -2.31
CA HIS A 107 8.89 10.35 -2.72
C HIS A 107 8.65 11.12 -4.01
N GLY A 108 9.21 12.32 -4.07
CA GLY A 108 9.20 13.26 -5.18
C GLY A 108 8.53 14.57 -4.80
N ASN A 109 9.24 15.69 -4.98
CA ASN A 109 8.80 17.04 -4.58
C ASN A 109 7.45 17.49 -5.18
N ARG A 110 6.94 16.78 -6.19
CA ARG A 110 5.63 17.08 -6.79
C ARG A 110 4.45 16.47 -6.02
N TYR A 111 4.68 15.51 -5.14
CA TYR A 111 3.61 14.79 -4.42
C TYR A 111 3.35 15.33 -3.01
N HIS A 112 4.10 16.34 -2.61
CA HIS A 112 3.96 17.06 -1.34
C HIS A 112 4.44 18.51 -1.55
N ASP A 113 4.09 19.43 -0.66
CA ASP A 113 4.37 20.87 -0.83
C ASP A 113 5.78 21.28 -0.40
N GLY A 114 6.69 20.31 -0.23
CA GLY A 114 8.05 20.56 0.26
C GLY A 114 8.10 21.22 1.63
N GLY A 115 6.97 21.33 2.34
CA GLY A 115 6.98 21.66 3.75
C GLY A 115 7.88 20.64 4.40
N CYS A 116 8.94 21.11 5.07
CA CYS A 116 9.77 20.26 5.89
C CYS A 116 8.79 19.55 6.83
N ILE A 117 8.43 18.31 6.56
CA ILE A 117 7.55 17.59 7.47
C ILE A 117 8.47 17.37 8.66
N ASN A 118 8.33 18.20 9.69
CA ASN A 118 9.24 18.25 10.85
C ASN A 118 10.71 18.62 10.57
N GLY A 119 11.03 19.39 9.52
CA GLY A 119 12.39 19.94 9.32
C GLY A 119 13.37 19.06 8.53
N SER A 120 12.96 17.88 8.06
CA SER A 120 13.76 17.02 7.19
C SER A 120 13.29 17.11 5.72
N PHE A 121 14.23 16.90 4.80
CA PHE A 121 13.96 16.92 3.36
C PHE A 121 13.58 15.51 2.89
N ASP A 122 12.71 15.43 1.87
CA ASP A 122 12.56 14.21 1.09
C ASP A 122 13.95 13.77 0.60
N SER A 123 14.36 12.56 0.99
CA SER A 123 15.67 12.01 0.63
C SER A 123 15.75 11.61 -0.85
N TYR A 124 14.61 11.56 -1.53
CA TYR A 124 14.47 11.23 -2.94
C TYR A 124 13.59 12.27 -3.65
N PRO A 125 14.01 13.56 -3.71
CA PRO A 125 13.19 14.64 -4.23
C PRO A 125 12.88 14.51 -5.73
N GLY A 126 13.65 13.69 -6.46
CA GLY A 126 13.41 13.32 -7.85
C GLY A 126 12.41 12.18 -8.04
N GLY A 127 11.88 11.60 -6.97
CA GLY A 127 11.03 10.42 -6.97
C GLY A 127 11.80 9.12 -6.73
N ASN A 128 11.13 7.98 -6.99
CA ASN A 128 11.71 6.65 -6.76
C ASN A 128 13.04 6.47 -7.54
N PRO A 129 14.11 5.97 -6.87
CA PRO A 129 15.46 5.89 -7.44
C PRO A 129 15.60 4.89 -8.60
N ASP A 130 14.68 3.94 -8.74
CA ASP A 130 14.66 2.98 -9.86
C ASP A 130 13.96 3.57 -11.11
N GLY A 131 13.57 4.85 -11.07
CA GLY A 131 12.88 5.54 -12.18
C GLY A 131 11.40 5.17 -12.31
N LEU A 132 10.83 4.49 -11.32
CA LEU A 132 9.41 4.16 -11.30
C LEU A 132 8.55 5.42 -11.09
N VAL A 133 7.45 5.50 -11.82
CA VAL A 133 6.48 6.60 -11.73
C VAL A 133 5.15 6.06 -11.20
N PRO A 134 4.66 6.50 -10.02
CA PRO A 134 3.38 6.09 -9.45
C PRO A 134 2.22 6.07 -10.43
N GLU A 135 2.06 7.11 -11.25
CA GLU A 135 0.95 7.21 -12.22
C GLU A 135 1.02 6.11 -13.30
N ASP A 136 2.21 5.67 -13.68
CA ASP A 136 2.40 4.59 -14.65
C ASP A 136 2.00 3.26 -14.04
N LEU A 137 2.26 3.08 -12.73
CA LEU A 137 1.86 1.90 -11.98
C LEU A 137 0.34 1.90 -11.72
N LEU A 138 -0.24 3.05 -11.37
CA LEU A 138 -1.68 3.22 -11.20
C LEU A 138 -2.43 2.97 -12.52
N ARG A 139 -1.89 3.43 -13.65
CA ARG A 139 -2.41 3.10 -14.98
C ARG A 139 -2.46 1.59 -15.23
N GLN A 140 -1.41 0.87 -14.84
CA GLN A 140 -1.37 -0.59 -14.95
C GLN A 140 -2.41 -1.25 -14.05
N LEU A 141 -2.62 -0.74 -12.82
CA LEU A 141 -3.69 -1.23 -11.94
C LEU A 141 -5.08 -1.03 -12.54
N VAL A 142 -5.33 0.12 -13.15
CA VAL A 142 -6.58 0.39 -13.89
C VAL A 142 -6.75 -0.56 -15.07
N ALA A 143 -5.69 -0.81 -15.85
CA ALA A 143 -5.72 -1.79 -16.94
C ALA A 143 -6.01 -3.22 -16.43
N CYS A 144 -5.54 -3.54 -15.22
CA CYS A 144 -5.84 -4.77 -14.49
C CYS A 144 -7.22 -4.77 -13.82
N ARG A 145 -8.06 -3.74 -14.02
CA ARG A 145 -9.39 -3.56 -13.42
C ARG A 145 -9.36 -3.64 -11.89
N VAL A 146 -8.34 -3.06 -11.27
CA VAL A 146 -8.23 -2.93 -9.82
C VAL A 146 -8.84 -1.61 -9.40
N ASP A 147 -9.87 -1.68 -8.55
CA ASP A 147 -10.46 -0.51 -7.90
C ASP A 147 -9.54 -0.07 -6.75
N TYR A 148 -8.94 1.10 -6.90
CA TYR A 148 -7.97 1.63 -5.94
C TYR A 148 -8.61 2.63 -4.98
N HIS A 149 -8.49 2.35 -3.68
CA HIS A 149 -8.96 3.21 -2.61
C HIS A 149 -7.81 3.54 -1.66
N PHE A 150 -7.49 4.83 -1.55
CA PHE A 150 -6.58 5.31 -0.53
C PHE A 150 -7.36 5.71 0.73
N ALA A 151 -7.08 5.03 1.84
CA ALA A 151 -7.65 5.32 3.14
C ALA A 151 -6.84 6.42 3.82
N ARG A 152 -7.22 7.67 3.55
CA ARG A 152 -6.58 8.87 4.08
C ARG A 152 -6.58 8.89 5.62
N ILE A 153 -5.41 9.10 6.22
CA ILE A 153 -5.22 9.20 7.68
C ILE A 153 -5.03 10.65 8.14
N ASN A 154 -4.26 11.44 7.38
CA ASN A 154 -3.98 12.85 7.66
C ASN A 154 -3.89 13.63 6.32
N SER A 155 -3.56 14.93 6.38
CA SER A 155 -3.45 15.79 5.20
C SER A 155 -2.12 15.72 4.45
N GLN A 156 -1.11 15.04 4.96
CA GLN A 156 0.22 14.98 4.31
C GLN A 156 0.17 14.21 2.98
N THR A 157 -0.84 13.37 2.81
CA THR A 157 -1.05 12.57 1.59
C THR A 157 -1.95 13.25 0.57
N ASP A 158 -2.46 14.46 0.85
CA ASP A 158 -3.50 15.10 0.03
C ASP A 158 -3.01 15.41 -1.38
N ILE A 159 -1.83 16.03 -1.51
CA ILE A 159 -1.27 16.40 -2.82
C ILE A 159 -1.01 15.14 -3.67
N MET A 160 -0.37 14.12 -3.08
CA MET A 160 -0.19 12.81 -3.71
C MET A 160 -1.53 12.23 -4.18
N CYS A 161 -2.56 12.21 -3.33
CA CYS A 161 -3.87 11.68 -3.68
C CYS A 161 -4.57 12.46 -4.79
N GLU A 162 -4.48 13.80 -4.78
CA GLU A 162 -5.05 14.63 -5.84
C GLU A 162 -4.35 14.40 -7.19
N ILE A 163 -3.06 14.09 -7.18
CA ILE A 163 -2.33 13.69 -8.38
C ILE A 163 -2.77 12.30 -8.84
N PHE A 164 -2.87 11.33 -7.93
CA PHE A 164 -3.26 9.95 -8.24
C PHE A 164 -4.67 9.81 -8.81
N LYS A 165 -5.58 10.74 -8.47
CA LYS A 165 -6.95 10.77 -9.00
C LYS A 165 -7.03 11.26 -10.45
N LYS A 166 -5.98 11.91 -10.98
CA LYS A 166 -6.06 12.47 -12.33
C LYS A 166 -6.10 11.34 -13.35
N PRO A 167 -7.02 11.40 -14.33
CA PRO A 167 -6.97 10.47 -15.43
C PRO A 167 -5.63 10.63 -16.16
N PRO A 168 -5.07 9.54 -16.70
CA PRO A 168 -3.83 9.63 -17.45
C PRO A 168 -4.00 10.60 -18.63
N ALA A 169 -2.99 11.43 -18.87
CA ALA A 169 -2.97 12.29 -20.06
C ALA A 169 -3.14 11.41 -21.31
N ALA A 170 -4.06 11.84 -22.19
CA ALA A 170 -4.41 11.15 -23.43
C ALA A 170 -3.24 11.10 -24.42
#